data_AF-A0A3D2PYF0-F1
#
_entry.id   AF-A0A3D2PYF0-F1
#
_cell.length_a   1.000
_cell.length_b   1.000
_cell.length_c   1.000
_cell.angle_alpha   90.00
_cell.angle_beta   90.00
_cell.angle_gamma   90.00
#
_symmetry.space_group_name_H-M   'P 1'
#
loop_
_entity.id
_entity.type
_entity.pdbx_description
1 polymer ?
#
loop_
_entity_poly.entity_id
_entity_poly.type
_entity_poly.pdbx_seq_one_letter_code
_entity_poly.pdbx_strand_id
1 'polypeptide(L)'
;VACAGLKDCKEGKMGEIYALAVSKDVQNQGFSAKLLNEIMQKARIANFSKIFALSKHNTQWFLKQGFVRMEINELPKKRQALFNHQRNSSIFFMDIQ
;
A
#
# COMPACT_ATOMS: atom_id res chain seq x y z
N VAL A 1 14.23 -13.32 1.61
CA VAL A 1 12.90 -13.64 1.02
C VAL A 1 11.91 -12.55 1.40
N ALA A 2 11.06 -12.13 0.48
CA ALA A 2 10.19 -10.96 0.63
C ALA A 2 8.80 -11.24 0.01
N CYS A 3 7.76 -10.55 0.50
CA CYS A 3 6.40 -10.69 0.00
C CYS A 3 5.66 -9.34 -0.04
N ALA A 4 4.64 -9.28 -0.88
CA ALA A 4 3.65 -8.22 -0.95
C ALA A 4 2.38 -8.76 -1.64
N GLY A 5 1.22 -8.24 -1.25
CA GLY A 5 -0.07 -8.56 -1.85
C GLY A 5 -0.83 -7.31 -2.26
N LEU A 6 -1.72 -7.44 -3.23
CA LEU A 6 -2.62 -6.39 -3.71
C LEU A 6 -4.06 -6.90 -3.64
N LYS A 7 -4.91 -6.20 -2.89
CA LYS A 7 -6.32 -6.54 -2.71
C LYS A 7 -7.22 -5.49 -3.34
N ASP A 8 -8.15 -5.92 -4.18
CA ASP A 8 -9.22 -5.07 -4.69
C ASP A 8 -10.20 -4.67 -3.57
N CYS A 9 -10.44 -3.37 -3.39
CA CYS A 9 -11.45 -2.88 -2.47
C CYS A 9 -12.88 -2.96 -3.02
N LYS A 10 -13.06 -3.37 -4.28
CA LYS A 10 -14.34 -3.50 -5.02
C LYS A 10 -15.09 -2.17 -5.22
N GLU A 11 -14.55 -1.07 -4.71
CA GLU A 11 -15.16 0.25 -4.68
C GLU A 11 -14.07 1.30 -4.98
N GLY A 12 -14.42 2.32 -5.76
CA GLY A 12 -13.55 3.46 -6.05
C GLY A 12 -12.33 3.19 -6.93
N LYS A 13 -12.25 2.02 -7.59
CA LYS A 13 -11.07 1.57 -8.36
C LYS A 13 -9.78 1.62 -7.53
N MET A 14 -9.86 1.28 -6.24
CA MET A 14 -8.74 1.33 -5.31
C MET A 14 -8.22 -0.07 -4.95
N GLY A 15 -6.90 -0.22 -4.94
CA GLY A 15 -6.21 -1.42 -4.44
C GLY A 15 -5.51 -1.18 -3.09
N GLU A 16 -5.63 -2.12 -2.17
CA GLU A 16 -4.87 -2.12 -0.90
C GLU A 16 -3.61 -2.98 -1.03
N ILE A 17 -2.44 -2.38 -0.81
CA ILE A 17 -1.21 -3.12 -0.60
C ILE A 17 -1.22 -3.70 0.82
N TYR A 18 -1.02 -5.01 0.93
CA TYR A 18 -0.91 -5.69 2.21
C TYR A 18 0.32 -6.60 2.26
N ALA A 19 0.74 -6.94 3.47
CA ALA A 19 1.87 -7.84 3.73
C ALA A 19 3.18 -7.49 2.99
N LEU A 20 3.46 -6.20 2.78
CA LEU A 20 4.76 -5.77 2.26
C LEU A 20 5.84 -5.97 3.34
N ALA A 21 6.66 -7.00 3.17
CA ALA A 21 7.69 -7.37 4.13
C ALA A 21 8.93 -7.96 3.45
N VAL A 22 10.10 -7.69 4.03
CA VAL A 22 11.40 -8.23 3.59
C VAL A 22 12.08 -8.85 4.81
N SER A 23 12.54 -10.10 4.70
CA SER A 23 13.32 -10.75 5.77
C SER A 23 14.50 -9.88 6.17
N LYS A 24 14.79 -9.83 7.49
CA LYS A 24 15.85 -8.98 8.08
C LYS A 24 17.20 -9.20 7.40
N ASP A 25 17.53 -10.44 7.07
CA ASP A 25 18.83 -10.83 6.50
C ASP A 25 19.09 -10.26 5.10
N VAL A 26 18.04 -9.79 4.41
CA VAL A 26 18.14 -9.25 3.05
C VAL A 26 17.56 -7.84 2.90
N GLN A 27 17.41 -7.12 4.02
CA GLN A 27 17.00 -5.72 3.99
C GLN A 27 18.06 -4.85 3.30
N ASN A 28 17.65 -3.67 2.82
CA ASN A 28 18.49 -2.71 2.11
C ASN A 28 19.08 -3.20 0.77
N GLN A 29 18.64 -4.34 0.25
CA GLN A 29 19.03 -4.87 -1.07
C GLN A 29 18.03 -4.55 -2.19
N GLY A 30 17.11 -3.60 -1.96
CA GLY A 30 16.15 -3.14 -2.96
C GLY A 30 14.90 -4.02 -3.17
N PHE A 31 14.69 -5.09 -2.38
CA PHE A 31 13.52 -5.97 -2.52
C PHE A 31 12.18 -5.25 -2.37
N SER A 32 12.05 -4.31 -1.43
CA SER A 32 10.79 -3.57 -1.24
C SER A 32 10.41 -2.75 -2.47
N ALA A 33 11.39 -2.13 -3.14
CA ALA A 33 11.17 -1.35 -4.36
C ALA A 33 10.79 -2.27 -5.54
N LYS A 34 11.46 -3.43 -5.67
CA LYS A 34 11.10 -4.44 -6.68
C LYS A 34 9.66 -4.94 -6.47
N LEU A 35 9.29 -5.29 -5.24
CA LEU A 35 7.92 -5.72 -4.91
C LEU A 35 6.89 -4.62 -5.19
N LEU A 36 7.20 -3.36 -4.85
CA LEU A 36 6.32 -2.25 -5.16
C LEU A 36 6.11 -2.11 -6.67
N ASN A 37 7.17 -2.21 -7.47
CA ASN A 37 7.05 -2.16 -8.93
C ASN A 37 6.13 -3.26 -9.47
N GLU A 38 6.25 -4.49 -8.99
CA GLU A 38 5.34 -5.60 -9.36
C GLU A 38 3.89 -5.30 -8.97
N ILE A 39 3.67 -4.73 -7.78
CA ILE A 39 2.33 -4.33 -7.33
C ILE A 39 1.76 -3.21 -8.22
N MET A 40 2.57 -2.23 -8.61
CA MET A 40 2.17 -1.16 -9.53
C MET A 40 1.74 -1.73 -10.89
N GLN A 41 2.49 -2.68 -11.44
CA GLN A 41 2.11 -3.33 -12.70
C GLN A 41 0.80 -4.12 -12.57
N LYS A 42 0.63 -4.88 -11.48
CA LYS A 42 -0.64 -5.57 -11.21
C LYS A 42 -1.80 -4.60 -11.06
N ALA A 43 -1.59 -3.46 -10.42
CA ALA A 43 -2.62 -2.44 -10.25
C ALA A 43 -3.05 -1.82 -11.58
N ARG A 44 -2.09 -1.54 -12.48
CA ARG A 44 -2.37 -1.08 -13.85
C ARG A 44 -3.21 -2.08 -14.63
N ILE A 45 -2.79 -3.35 -14.64
CA ILE A 45 -3.52 -4.43 -15.33
C ILE A 45 -4.94 -4.59 -14.78
N ALA A 46 -5.11 -4.42 -13.45
CA ALA A 46 -6.41 -4.47 -12.79
C ALA A 46 -7.25 -3.18 -12.96
N ASN A 47 -6.76 -2.18 -13.70
CA ASN A 47 -7.42 -0.88 -13.92
C ASN A 47 -7.76 -0.13 -12.62
N PHE A 48 -6.92 -0.25 -11.59
CA PHE A 48 -7.02 0.63 -10.42
C PHE A 48 -6.58 2.04 -10.79
N SER A 49 -7.27 3.05 -10.26
CA SER A 49 -6.85 4.45 -10.36
C SER A 49 -5.90 4.83 -9.23
N LYS A 50 -5.94 4.10 -8.12
CA LYS A 50 -5.16 4.40 -6.91
C LYS A 50 -4.83 3.13 -6.15
N ILE A 51 -3.66 3.10 -5.53
CA ILE A 51 -3.33 2.11 -4.50
C ILE A 51 -3.02 2.78 -3.18
N PHE A 52 -3.29 2.09 -2.07
CA PHE A 52 -2.97 2.59 -0.73
C PHE A 52 -2.37 1.49 0.15
N ALA A 53 -1.65 1.90 1.18
CA ALA A 53 -1.06 1.03 2.18
C ALA A 53 -1.28 1.58 3.59
N LEU A 54 -1.43 0.67 4.56
CA LEU A 54 -1.52 0.99 5.97
C LEU A 54 -0.17 0.70 6.64
N SER A 55 0.42 1.68 7.29
CA SER A 55 1.68 1.46 8.01
C SER A 55 1.79 2.24 9.31
N LYS A 56 2.25 1.54 10.36
CA LYS A 56 2.65 2.15 11.64
C LYS A 56 4.09 2.67 11.62
N HIS A 57 4.92 2.10 10.75
CA HIS A 57 6.35 2.38 10.66
C HIS A 57 6.74 2.74 9.23
N ASN A 58 8.01 3.07 8.98
CA ASN A 58 8.55 3.27 7.63
C ASN A 58 7.83 4.35 6.80
N THR A 59 7.22 5.36 7.44
CA THR A 59 6.61 6.53 6.79
C THR A 59 7.53 7.13 5.74
N GLN A 60 8.79 7.38 6.10
CA GLN A 60 9.77 8.00 5.20
C GLN A 60 10.03 7.16 3.96
N TRP A 61 9.91 5.83 4.04
CA TRP A 61 10.05 4.97 2.87
C TRP A 61 8.89 5.19 1.90
N PHE A 62 7.64 5.18 2.36
CA PHE A 62 6.46 5.44 1.53
C PHE A 62 6.54 6.81 0.84
N LEU A 63 6.88 7.86 1.59
CA LEU A 63 7.05 9.20 1.03
C LEU A 63 8.13 9.24 -0.05
N LYS A 64 9.27 8.59 0.17
CA LYS A 64 10.35 8.50 -0.84
C LYS A 64 9.96 7.69 -2.07
N GLN A 65 9.04 6.73 -1.95
CA GLN A 65 8.51 6.00 -3.10
C GLN A 65 7.49 6.83 -3.89
N GLY A 66 7.08 8.01 -3.41
CA GLY A 66 6.09 8.87 -4.07
C GLY A 66 4.66 8.69 -3.54
N PHE A 67 4.47 7.97 -2.43
CA PHE A 67 3.18 7.96 -1.76
C PHE A 67 2.96 9.28 -1.02
N VAL A 68 1.71 9.68 -0.90
CA VAL A 68 1.27 10.79 -0.06
C VAL A 68 0.37 10.27 1.05
N ARG A 69 0.25 11.02 2.15
CA ARG A 69 -0.65 10.66 3.24
C ARG A 69 -2.10 10.92 2.82
N MET A 70 -3.02 10.10 3.33
CA MET A 70 -4.46 10.34 3.28
C MET A 70 -5.10 10.08 4.63
N GLU A 71 -6.28 10.63 4.81
CA GLU A 71 -7.14 10.40 5.96
C GLU A 71 -8.04 9.17 5.76
N ILE A 72 -8.54 8.62 6.87
CA ILE A 72 -9.43 7.44 6.82
C ILE A 72 -10.70 7.71 6.01
N ASN A 73 -11.23 8.94 6.05
CA ASN A 73 -12.46 9.31 5.36
C ASN A 73 -12.33 9.29 3.81
N GLU A 74 -11.11 9.24 3.29
CA GLU A 74 -10.81 9.13 1.86
C GLU A 74 -10.75 7.67 1.37
N LEU A 75 -10.75 6.69 2.28
CA LEU A 75 -10.84 5.26 1.90
C LEU A 75 -12.24 4.89 1.39
N PRO A 76 -12.42 3.80 0.64
CA PRO A 76 -13.73 3.25 0.33
C PRO A 76 -14.54 2.95 1.60
N LYS A 77 -15.87 3.17 1.61
CA LYS A 77 -16.70 3.10 2.83
C LYS A 77 -16.60 1.75 3.53
N LYS A 78 -16.58 0.66 2.76
CA LYS A 78 -16.38 -0.69 3.30
C LYS A 78 -15.03 -0.85 3.99
N ARG A 79 -13.99 -0.18 3.49
CA ARG A 79 -12.66 -0.24 4.09
C ARG A 79 -12.58 0.61 5.36
N GLN A 80 -13.23 1.77 5.40
CA GLN A 80 -13.34 2.61 6.60
C GLN A 80 -13.90 1.80 7.78
N ALA A 81 -14.98 1.06 7.56
CA ALA A 81 -15.63 0.24 8.59
C ALA A 81 -14.74 -0.89 9.13
N LEU A 82 -13.76 -1.34 8.33
CA LEU A 82 -12.81 -2.42 8.69
C LEU A 82 -11.46 -1.88 9.17
N PHE A 83 -11.35 -0.56 9.40
CA PHE A 83 -10.11 0.05 9.86
C PHE A 83 -9.89 -0.24 11.34
N ASN A 84 -8.73 -0.79 11.68
CA ASN A 84 -8.38 -1.05 13.07
C ASN A 84 -7.65 0.16 13.68
N HIS A 85 -8.40 0.96 14.44
CA HIS A 85 -7.87 2.14 15.14
C HIS A 85 -6.81 1.81 16.21
N GLN A 86 -6.86 0.62 16.83
CA GLN A 86 -5.88 0.21 17.85
C GLN A 86 -4.48 0.01 17.26
N ARG A 87 -4.37 -0.26 15.95
CA ARG A 87 -3.06 -0.39 15.29
C ARG A 87 -2.33 0.94 15.15
N ASN A 88 -3.07 2.06 15.20
CA ASN A 88 -2.54 3.41 15.02
C ASN A 88 -1.66 3.54 13.75
N SER A 89 -2.14 2.96 12.65
CA SER A 89 -1.47 3.03 11.34
C SER A 89 -1.78 4.35 10.66
N SER A 90 -0.79 4.96 10.01
CA SER A 90 -1.03 5.98 8.99
C SER A 90 -1.42 5.34 7.66
N ILE A 91 -2.14 6.08 6.83
CA ILE A 91 -2.58 5.65 5.50
C ILE A 91 -1.79 6.44 4.46
N PHE A 92 -1.27 5.72 3.46
CA PHE A 92 -0.51 6.29 2.36
C PHE A 92 -1.13 5.86 1.04
N PHE A 93 -1.22 6.73 0.04
CA PHE A 93 -1.68 6.38 -1.30
C PHE A 93 -0.77 6.89 -2.41
N MET A 94 -0.94 6.29 -3.58
CA MET A 94 -0.33 6.70 -4.84
C MET A 94 -1.32 6.47 -5.96
N ASP A 95 -1.41 7.42 -6.88
CA ASP A 95 -2.22 7.26 -8.09
C ASP A 95 -1.52 6.33 -9.08
N ILE A 96 -2.31 5.51 -9.76
CA ILE A 96 -1.85 4.61 -10.81
C ILE A 96 -2.04 5.33 -12.15
N GLN A 97 -0.92 5.60 -12.82
CA GLN A 97 -0.87 6.05 -14.20
C GLN A 97 -0.95 4.87 -15.17
#